data_AF-A0A7X6TYI1-F1
#
_entry.id   AF-A0A7X6TYI1-F1
#
_cell.length_a   1.000
_cell.length_b   1.000
_cell.length_c   1.000
_cell.angle_alpha   90.00
_cell.angle_beta   90.00
_cell.angle_gamma   90.00
#
_symmetry.space_group_name_H-M   'P 1'
#
loop_
_entity.id
_entity.type
_entity.pdbx_description
1 polymer ?
#
loop_
_entity_poly.entity_id
_entity_poly.type
_entity_poly.pdbx_seq_one_letter_code
_entity_poly.pdbx_strand_id
1 'polypeptide(L)' 'MEKRNKTYVEDLDRGIYDIKNDFKYNSKSEAGLTPDIIREISHKKDEPEWMTEFRLK' A
#
# COMPACT_ATOMS: atom_id res chain seq x y z
N MET A 1 39.40 -4.59 33.15
CA MET A 1 38.48 -4.37 32.00
C MET A 1 37.55 -5.56 31.93
N GLU A 2 36.26 -5.36 32.22
CA GLU A 2 35.26 -6.43 32.17
C GLU A 2 34.97 -6.80 30.70
N LYS A 3 35.17 -8.07 30.36
CA LYS A 3 34.85 -8.59 29.01
C LYS A 3 33.32 -8.72 28.90
N ARG A 4 32.70 -7.82 28.14
CA ARG A 4 31.29 -7.95 27.77
C ARG A 4 31.13 -9.09 26.76
N ASN A 5 30.48 -10.16 27.19
CA ASN A 5 30.10 -11.27 26.31
C ASN A 5 28.80 -10.91 25.59
N LYS A 6 28.69 -11.21 24.29
CA LYS A 6 27.46 -11.01 23.54
C LYS A 6 26.41 -12.02 24.03
N THR A 7 25.23 -11.54 24.41
CA THR A 7 24.09 -12.41 24.73
C THR A 7 23.64 -13.11 23.45
N TYR A 8 23.61 -14.44 23.48
CA TYR A 8 23.02 -15.24 22.41
C TYR A 8 21.50 -15.08 22.47
N VAL A 9 20.89 -14.76 21.33
CA VAL A 9 19.45 -14.66 21.18
C VAL A 9 19.03 -15.80 20.25
N GLU A 10 18.15 -16.67 20.74
CA GLU A 10 17.59 -17.76 19.96
C GLU A 10 16.67 -17.24 18.87
N ASP A 11 16.50 -18.02 17.80
CA ASP A 11 15.56 -17.69 16.73
C ASP A 11 14.13 -17.65 17.30
N LEU A 12 13.52 -16.48 17.20
CA LEU A 12 12.15 -16.24 17.65
C LEU A 12 11.18 -16.82 16.63
N ASP A 13 10.18 -17.58 17.08
CA ASP A 13 9.07 -18.00 16.22
C ASP A 13 8.23 -16.77 15.84
N ARG A 14 8.34 -16.36 14.58
CA ARG A 14 7.62 -15.22 13.98
C ARG A 14 6.43 -15.65 13.14
N GLY A 15 6.03 -16.92 13.19
CA GLY A 15 5.00 -17.47 12.31
C GLY A 15 3.67 -16.69 12.30
N ILE A 16 3.29 -16.08 13.42
CA ILE A 16 2.07 -15.24 13.52
C ILE A 16 2.18 -13.94 12.70
N TYR A 17 3.39 -13.38 12.57
CA TYR A 17 3.64 -12.12 11.86
C TYR A 17 3.97 -12.29 10.39
N ASP A 18 4.39 -13.49 9.98
CA ASP A 18 4.75 -13.81 8.60
C ASP A 18 3.53 -14.20 7.73
N ILE A 19 2.32 -14.18 8.31
CA ILE A 19 1.08 -14.46 7.60
C ILE A 19 0.77 -13.31 6.63
N LYS A 20 0.84 -13.58 5.33
CA LYS A 20 0.41 -12.66 4.27
C LYS A 20 -1.01 -13.01 3.85
N ASN A 21 -1.90 -12.03 3.91
CA ASN A 21 -3.24 -12.15 3.33
C ASN A 21 -3.14 -12.12 1.80
N ASP A 22 -3.97 -12.91 1.13
CA ASP A 22 -4.14 -12.80 -0.32
C ASP A 22 -4.74 -11.43 -0.65
N PHE A 23 -4.13 -10.70 -1.57
CA PHE A 23 -4.55 -9.37 -1.97
C PHE A 23 -4.88 -9.35 -3.45
N LYS A 24 -6.12 -8.98 -3.78
CA LYS A 24 -6.60 -8.86 -5.16
C LYS A 24 -7.06 -7.43 -5.41
N TYR A 25 -6.61 -6.86 -6.52
CA TYR A 25 -7.08 -5.56 -6.97
C TYR A 25 -8.49 -5.68 -7.55
N ASN A 26 -9.41 -4.82 -7.12
CA ASN A 26 -10.73 -4.72 -7.78
C ASN A 26 -10.61 -4.14 -9.19
N SER A 27 -9.74 -3.15 -9.36
CA SER A 27 -9.40 -2.55 -10.65
C SER A 27 -8.02 -1.92 -10.58
N LYS A 28 -7.26 -2.00 -11.66
CA LYS A 28 -5.94 -1.37 -11.79
C LYS A 28 -5.98 -0.41 -12.98
N SER A 29 -5.62 0.85 -12.77
CA SER A 29 -5.43 1.82 -13.84
C SER A 29 -4.04 1.64 -14.47
N GLU A 30 -3.82 2.30 -15.61
CA GLU A 30 -2.48 2.42 -16.17
C GLU A 30 -1.53 3.16 -15.23
N ALA A 31 -0.23 3.00 -15.48
CA ALA A 31 0.81 3.64 -14.68
C ALA A 31 0.86 5.14 -14.98
N GLY A 32 0.70 5.96 -13.94
CA GLY A 32 0.72 7.41 -14.03
C GLY A 32 -0.53 8.05 -13.43
N LEU A 33 -0.59 9.39 -13.52
CA LEU A 33 -1.73 10.20 -13.07
C LEU A 33 -2.04 11.26 -14.14
N THR A 34 -2.34 10.80 -15.35
CA THR A 34 -2.81 11.70 -16.41
C THR A 34 -4.25 12.13 -16.12
N PRO A 35 -4.71 13.27 -16.69
CA PRO A 35 -6.10 13.72 -16.55
C PRO A 35 -7.13 12.63 -16.90
N ASP A 36 -6.85 11.81 -17.90
CA ASP A 36 -7.75 10.75 -18.34
C ASP A 36 -7.80 9.58 -17.34
N ILE A 37 -6.64 9.20 -16.77
CA ILE A 37 -6.57 8.21 -15.69
C ILE A 37 -7.33 8.73 -14.45
N ILE A 38 -7.22 10.01 -14.11
CA ILE A 38 -7.94 10.61 -12.98
C ILE A 38 -9.45 10.50 -13.21
N ARG A 39 -9.94 10.84 -14.41
CA ARG A 39 -11.36 10.71 -14.77
C ARG A 39 -11.84 9.26 -14.71
N GLU A 40 -11.04 8.33 -15.24
CA GLU A 40 -11.34 6.89 -15.19
C GLU A 40 -11.46 6.38 -13.74
N ILE A 41 -10.51 6.74 -12.88
CA ILE A 41 -10.52 6.37 -11.46
C ILE A 41 -11.74 6.96 -10.77
N SER A 42 -12.03 8.25 -11.01
CA SER A 42 -13.14 8.95 -10.37
C SER A 42 -14.49 8.34 -10.76
N HIS A 43 -14.68 8.00 -12.05
CA HIS A 43 -15.87 7.29 -12.54
C HIS A 43 -16.00 5.88 -11.94
N LYS A 44 -14.91 5.11 -11.88
CA LYS A 44 -14.92 3.75 -11.27
C LYS A 44 -15.26 3.78 -9.78
N LYS A 45 -14.92 4.87 -9.10
CA LYS A 45 -15.14 5.05 -7.66
C LYS A 45 -16.45 5.77 -7.34
N ASP A 46 -17.21 6.17 -8.35
CA ASP A 46 -18.45 6.96 -8.20
C ASP A 46 -18.23 8.21 -7.31
N GLU A 47 -17.13 8.93 -7.58
CA GLU A 47 -16.80 10.14 -6.82
C GLU A 47 -17.69 11.31 -7.28
N PRO A 48 -18.06 12.24 -6.38
CA PRO A 48 -18.73 13.48 -6.75
C PRO A 48 -17.90 14.34 -7.71
N GLU A 49 -18.57 15.05 -8.61
CA GLU A 49 -17.93 15.88 -9.66
C GLU A 49 -16.89 16.87 -9.11
N TRP A 50 -17.18 17.51 -7.98
CA TRP A 50 -16.26 18.47 -7.35
C TRP A 50 -14.91 17.84 -6.94
N MET A 51 -14.89 16.55 -6.60
CA MET A 51 -13.66 15.83 -6.27
C MET A 51 -12.83 15.57 -7.53
N THR A 52 -13.48 15.19 -8.63
CA THR A 52 -12.81 15.02 -9.93
C THR A 52 -12.19 16.34 -10.38
N GLU A 53 -12.96 17.43 -10.33
CA GLU A 53 -12.50 18.76 -10.72
C GLU A 53 -11.34 19.26 -9.83
N PHE A 54 -11.41 19.01 -8.52
CA PHE A 54 -10.34 19.38 -7.59
C PHE A 54 -9.01 18.69 -7.94
N ARG A 55 -9.04 17.41 -8.34
CA ARG A 55 -7.85 16.65 -8.74
C ARG A 55 -7.29 17.08 -10.10
N LEU A 56 -8.08 17.74 -10.93
CA LEU A 56 -7.72 18.16 -12.30
C LEU A 56 -7.19 19.60 -12.39
N LYS A 57 -7.23 20.37 -11.28
CA LYS A 57 -6.65 21.73 -11.17
C LYS A 57 -5.20 21.70 -10.71
#